data_AF-A0A7Y6PY86-F1
#
_entry.id   AF-A0A7Y6PY86-F1
#
_cell.length_a   1.000
_cell.length_b   1.000
_cell.length_c   1.000
_cell.angle_alpha   90.00
_cell.angle_beta   90.00
_cell.angle_gamma   90.00
#
_symmetry.space_group_name_H-M   'P 1'
#
loop_
_entity.id
_entity.type
_entity.pdbx_description
1 polymer ?
#
loop_
_entity_poly.entity_id
_entity_poly.type
_entity_poly.pdbx_seq_one_letter_code
_entity_poly.pdbx_strand_id
1 'polypeptide(L)'
;MAEPTTARRWRTFADVVAFTLGVNVWITIIILPAAFVGALRGKTMIAAALLPFAVLIAGLWRRSEIVLLGLFPSALLVPIAIQPQLASSYVYGPVRFAFVALGVIAYLFGVSFFTTFHEPPAPKSVRPLSSAQQGPSARWQRRERVYWMLTAMSIVIPTVLIAWVNFDDSIAEFLGKMYPGRVALMTTALTAGAIVLWLGIYHYAFLGALRPHRTGDRDLVGALAQARADAKAGKPRGRFYLAVALALGAMLVLILLRHL
;
A
#
# COMPACT_ATOMS: atom_id res chain seq x y z
N MET A 1 1.21 20.09 -24.85
CA MET A 1 0.49 18.80 -24.89
C MET A 1 -0.64 18.88 -23.88
N ALA A 2 -1.90 18.86 -24.33
CA ALA A 2 -3.05 18.93 -23.44
C ALA A 2 -3.14 17.63 -22.63
N GLU A 3 -3.23 17.76 -21.31
CA GLU A 3 -3.45 16.64 -20.42
C GLU A 3 -4.81 16.00 -20.74
N PRO A 4 -4.91 14.67 -20.91
CA PRO A 4 -6.18 14.02 -21.21
C PRO A 4 -7.19 14.35 -20.09
N THR A 5 -8.39 14.77 -20.49
CA THR A 5 -9.46 15.24 -19.57
C THR A 5 -9.80 14.24 -18.47
N THR A 6 -9.59 12.95 -18.73
CA THR A 6 -9.74 11.83 -17.78
C THR A 6 -8.73 11.92 -16.62
N ALA A 7 -7.45 12.18 -16.91
CA ALA A 7 -6.42 12.30 -15.89
C ALA A 7 -6.67 13.49 -14.96
N ARG A 8 -7.17 14.61 -15.50
CA ARG A 8 -7.51 15.79 -14.70
C ARG A 8 -8.68 15.52 -13.75
N ARG A 9 -9.74 14.85 -14.23
CA ARG A 9 -10.89 14.44 -13.40
C ARG A 9 -10.49 13.46 -12.29
N TRP A 10 -9.65 12.47 -12.60
CA TRP A 10 -9.15 11.51 -11.62
C TRP A 10 -8.34 12.19 -10.52
N ARG A 11 -7.46 13.14 -10.88
CA ARG A 11 -6.68 13.92 -9.91
C ARG A 11 -7.57 14.75 -8.99
N THR A 12 -8.57 15.42 -9.52
CA THR A 12 -9.51 16.18 -8.69
C THR A 12 -10.31 15.27 -7.76
N PHE A 13 -10.71 14.08 -8.24
CA PHE A 13 -11.37 13.09 -7.39
C PHE A 13 -10.45 12.61 -6.25
N ALA A 14 -9.21 12.26 -6.56
CA ALA A 14 -8.19 11.87 -5.58
C ALA A 14 -7.97 12.97 -4.52
N ASP A 15 -7.82 14.22 -4.94
CA ASP A 15 -7.64 15.38 -4.06
C ASP A 15 -8.86 15.55 -3.12
N VAL A 16 -10.09 15.37 -3.64
CA VAL A 16 -11.33 15.46 -2.86
C VAL A 16 -11.45 14.32 -1.84
N VAL A 17 -11.13 13.09 -2.23
CA VAL A 17 -11.18 11.93 -1.33
C VAL A 17 -10.14 12.08 -0.22
N ALA A 18 -8.90 12.45 -0.56
CA ALA A 18 -7.85 12.70 0.42
C ALA A 18 -8.22 13.85 1.38
N PHE A 19 -8.84 14.93 0.86
CA PHE A 19 -9.32 16.03 1.69
C PHE A 19 -10.42 15.59 2.66
N THR A 20 -11.47 14.93 2.17
CA THR A 20 -12.60 14.48 3.01
C THR A 20 -12.16 13.50 4.09
N LEU A 21 -11.31 12.52 3.77
CA LEU A 21 -10.75 11.60 4.75
C LEU A 21 -9.83 12.31 5.74
N GLY A 22 -8.95 13.21 5.27
CA GLY A 22 -8.05 13.97 6.13
C GLY A 22 -8.79 14.89 7.09
N VAL A 23 -9.85 15.56 6.62
CA VAL A 23 -10.73 16.40 7.46
C VAL A 23 -11.45 15.55 8.50
N ASN A 24 -11.98 14.38 8.12
CA ASN A 24 -12.62 13.47 9.07
C ASN A 24 -11.65 13.04 10.18
N VAL A 25 -10.44 12.62 9.80
CA VAL A 25 -9.37 12.27 10.76
C VAL A 25 -9.01 13.45 11.66
N TRP A 26 -8.84 14.65 11.10
CA TRP A 26 -8.53 15.85 11.87
C TRP A 26 -9.63 16.20 12.88
N ILE A 27 -10.89 16.17 12.46
CA ILE A 27 -12.04 16.47 13.33
C ILE A 27 -12.12 15.44 14.46
N THR A 28 -12.05 14.16 14.12
CA THR A 28 -12.24 13.06 15.08
C THR A 28 -11.09 12.97 16.09
N ILE A 29 -9.85 13.20 15.66
CA ILE A 29 -8.67 13.09 16.53
C ILE A 29 -8.45 14.32 17.40
N ILE A 30 -8.76 15.51 16.89
CA ILE A 30 -8.39 16.77 17.54
C ILE A 30 -9.60 17.56 17.96
N ILE A 31 -10.46 17.95 17.01
CA ILE A 31 -11.52 18.93 17.26
C ILE A 31 -12.54 18.40 18.25
N LEU A 32 -12.99 17.16 18.06
CA LEU A 32 -14.05 16.57 18.88
C LEU A 32 -13.58 16.30 20.32
N PRO A 33 -12.40 15.67 20.56
CA PRO A 33 -11.79 15.60 21.88
C PRO A 33 -11.51 16.97 22.52
N ALA A 34 -11.00 17.93 21.76
CA ALA A 34 -10.63 19.24 22.30
C ALA A 34 -11.86 20.06 22.69
N ALA A 35 -12.98 19.91 21.97
CA ALA A 35 -14.27 20.45 22.35
C ALA A 35 -14.79 19.78 23.64
N PHE A 36 -14.70 18.44 23.73
CA PHE A 36 -15.17 17.67 24.89
C PHE A 36 -14.42 18.01 26.18
N VAL A 37 -13.09 18.15 26.10
CA VAL A 37 -12.23 18.47 27.25
C VAL A 37 -12.15 19.99 27.50
N GLY A 38 -12.77 20.81 26.64
CA GLY A 38 -12.75 22.28 26.76
C GLY A 38 -11.37 22.91 26.53
N ALA A 39 -10.51 22.24 25.76
CA ALA A 39 -9.12 22.61 25.49
C ALA A 39 -8.98 23.82 24.53
N LEU A 40 -10.00 24.13 23.73
CA LEU A 40 -9.98 25.17 22.68
C LEU A 40 -10.09 26.62 23.21
N ARG A 41 -9.48 26.94 24.36
CA ARG A 41 -9.58 28.28 24.98
C ARG A 41 -8.31 29.13 24.80
N GLY A 42 -7.15 28.50 24.61
CA GLY A 42 -5.86 29.20 24.48
C GLY A 42 -5.42 29.38 23.02
N LYS A 43 -4.79 30.53 22.70
CA LYS A 43 -4.24 30.81 21.36
C LYS A 43 -3.26 29.73 20.88
N THR A 44 -2.45 29.19 21.79
CA THR A 44 -1.50 28.11 21.52
C THR A 44 -2.21 26.82 21.10
N MET A 45 -3.25 26.43 21.83
CA MET A 45 -4.02 25.23 21.53
C MET A 45 -4.85 25.37 20.25
N ILE A 46 -5.39 26.56 19.98
CA ILE A 46 -6.08 26.85 18.71
C ILE A 46 -5.10 26.74 17.54
N ALA A 47 -3.91 27.34 17.66
CA ALA A 47 -2.88 27.24 16.62
C ALA A 47 -2.42 25.79 16.40
N ALA A 48 -2.19 25.05 17.48
CA ALA A 48 -1.85 23.62 17.40
C ALA A 48 -2.97 22.81 16.75
N ALA A 49 -4.24 23.07 17.09
CA ALA A 49 -5.38 22.36 16.51
C ALA A 49 -5.56 22.64 15.02
N LEU A 50 -5.19 23.84 14.53
CA LEU A 50 -5.27 24.20 13.11
C LEU A 50 -4.07 23.71 12.29
N LEU A 51 -2.94 23.42 12.93
CA LEU A 51 -1.70 23.03 12.25
C LEU A 51 -1.87 21.77 11.35
N PRO A 52 -2.53 20.68 11.77
CA PRO A 52 -2.73 19.51 10.90
C PRO A 52 -3.60 19.82 9.69
N PHE A 53 -4.61 20.67 9.85
CA PHE A 53 -5.44 21.12 8.75
C PHE A 53 -4.64 21.97 7.74
N ALA A 54 -3.78 22.86 8.23
CA ALA A 54 -2.86 23.61 7.36
C ALA A 54 -1.89 22.69 6.61
N VAL A 55 -1.36 21.65 7.27
CA VAL A 55 -0.49 20.64 6.65
C VAL A 55 -1.25 19.82 5.60
N LEU A 56 -2.50 19.44 5.85
CA LEU A 56 -3.35 18.75 4.87
C LEU A 56 -3.55 19.60 3.61
N ILE A 57 -3.93 20.87 3.77
CA ILE A 57 -4.10 21.80 2.65
C ILE A 57 -2.78 21.97 1.90
N ALA A 58 -1.66 22.16 2.60
CA ALA A 58 -0.36 22.30 1.98
C ALA A 58 0.06 21.04 1.22
N GLY A 59 -0.23 19.85 1.77
CA GLY A 59 0.05 18.56 1.14
C GLY A 59 -0.75 18.35 -0.14
N LEU A 60 -2.04 18.70 -0.13
CA LEU A 60 -2.90 18.65 -1.32
C LEU A 60 -2.49 19.69 -2.36
N TRP A 61 -2.19 20.92 -1.94
CA TRP A 61 -1.80 21.99 -2.85
C TRP A 61 -0.45 21.70 -3.53
N ARG A 62 0.53 21.19 -2.78
CA ARG A 62 1.82 20.75 -3.32
C ARG A 62 1.78 19.35 -3.94
N ARG A 63 0.66 18.63 -3.80
CA ARG A 63 0.49 17.22 -4.19
C ARG A 63 1.66 16.34 -3.74
N SER A 64 2.10 16.55 -2.50
CA SER A 64 3.27 15.88 -1.96
C SER A 64 2.87 14.68 -1.11
N GLU A 65 3.25 13.49 -1.58
CA GLU A 65 3.05 12.24 -0.86
C GLU A 65 3.75 12.25 0.50
N ILE A 66 4.95 12.83 0.58
CA ILE A 66 5.71 12.96 1.83
C ILE A 66 4.94 13.82 2.85
N VAL A 67 4.30 14.89 2.40
CA VAL A 67 3.52 15.76 3.28
C VAL A 67 2.23 15.06 3.73
N LEU A 68 1.53 14.37 2.82
CA LEU A 68 0.25 13.74 3.12
C LEU A 68 0.38 12.45 3.94
N LEU A 69 1.40 11.62 3.69
CA LEU A 69 1.63 10.36 4.40
C LEU A 69 2.57 10.49 5.60
N GLY A 70 3.47 11.47 5.59
CA GLY A 70 4.42 11.71 6.69
C GLY A 70 3.98 12.88 7.56
N LEU A 71 4.03 14.09 7.01
CA LEU A 71 3.88 15.31 7.80
C LEU A 71 2.47 15.46 8.41
N PHE A 72 1.40 15.13 7.67
CA PHE A 72 0.03 15.26 8.18
C PHE A 72 -0.24 14.33 9.37
N PRO A 73 0.03 13.00 9.30
CA PRO A 73 -0.11 12.13 10.47
C PRO A 73 0.74 12.57 11.66
N SER A 74 1.98 13.04 11.43
CA SER A 74 2.82 13.57 12.50
C SER A 74 2.27 14.85 13.12
N ALA A 75 1.69 15.73 12.30
CA ALA A 75 1.07 16.96 12.75
C ALA A 75 -0.09 16.70 13.71
N LEU A 76 -0.86 15.61 13.51
CA LEU A 76 -1.95 15.22 14.41
C LEU A 76 -1.49 14.95 15.85
N LEU A 77 -0.20 14.63 16.05
CA LEU A 77 0.37 14.36 17.37
C LEU A 77 0.71 15.64 18.14
N VAL A 78 0.83 16.79 17.47
CA VAL A 78 1.24 18.06 18.11
C VAL A 78 0.22 18.53 19.16
N PRO A 79 -1.10 18.59 18.88
CA PRO A 79 -2.08 18.94 19.90
C PRO A 79 -2.10 17.97 21.07
N ILE A 80 -1.91 16.67 20.78
CA ILE A 80 -1.89 15.61 21.79
C ILE A 80 -0.67 15.75 22.70
N ALA A 81 0.49 16.11 22.15
CA ALA A 81 1.71 16.36 22.93
C ALA A 81 1.57 17.57 23.86
N ILE A 82 0.86 18.62 23.42
CA ILE A 82 0.60 19.82 24.24
C ILE A 82 -0.44 19.51 25.32
N GLN A 83 -1.50 18.78 24.98
CA GLN A 83 -2.57 18.42 25.90
C GLN A 83 -2.87 16.91 25.87
N PRO A 84 -2.14 16.11 26.66
CA PRO A 84 -2.25 14.64 26.66
C PRO A 84 -3.65 14.11 27.02
N GLN A 85 -4.47 14.93 27.69
CA GLN A 85 -5.85 14.61 28.04
C GLN A 85 -6.73 14.30 26.81
N LEU A 86 -6.36 14.83 25.63
CA LEU A 86 -7.03 14.52 24.37
C LEU A 86 -6.97 13.04 24.00
N ALA A 87 -5.92 12.34 24.40
CA ALA A 87 -5.73 10.91 24.15
C ALA A 87 -6.12 10.02 25.35
N SER A 88 -6.80 10.57 26.36
CA SER A 88 -7.20 9.79 27.53
C SER A 88 -8.27 8.74 27.18
N SER A 89 -8.22 7.60 27.87
CA SER A 89 -9.18 6.50 27.74
C SER A 89 -10.64 6.91 28.03
N TYR A 90 -10.83 7.92 28.88
CA TYR A 90 -12.15 8.53 29.15
C TYR A 90 -12.75 9.22 27.92
N VAL A 91 -11.92 9.74 27.02
CA VAL A 91 -12.34 10.37 25.77
C VAL A 91 -12.50 9.31 24.67
N TYR A 92 -11.60 8.33 24.65
CA TYR A 92 -11.58 7.22 23.69
C TYR A 92 -11.87 5.87 24.34
N GLY A 93 -13.16 5.54 24.47
CA GLY A 93 -13.56 4.15 24.70
C GLY A 93 -13.23 3.25 23.50
N PRO A 94 -13.28 1.92 23.65
CA PRO A 94 -12.86 0.95 22.63
C PRO A 94 -13.50 1.18 21.25
N VAL A 95 -14.79 1.53 21.23
CA VAL A 95 -15.56 1.79 20.00
C VAL A 95 -15.07 3.06 19.29
N ARG A 96 -14.83 4.15 20.02
CA ARG A 96 -14.35 5.41 19.43
C ARG A 96 -12.94 5.26 18.90
N PHE A 97 -12.09 4.53 19.63
CA PHE A 97 -10.76 4.18 19.18
C PHE A 97 -10.80 3.39 17.86
N ALA A 98 -11.69 2.40 17.74
CA ALA A 98 -11.86 1.65 16.50
C ALA A 98 -12.28 2.53 15.31
N PHE A 99 -13.22 3.45 15.49
CA PHE A 99 -13.63 4.38 14.44
C PHE A 99 -12.49 5.32 14.00
N VAL A 100 -11.74 5.86 14.96
CA VAL A 100 -10.58 6.71 14.66
C VAL A 100 -9.49 5.93 13.94
N ALA A 101 -9.16 4.73 14.42
CA ALA A 101 -8.16 3.86 13.80
C ALA A 101 -8.56 3.51 12.36
N LEU A 102 -9.83 3.13 12.13
CA LEU A 102 -10.36 2.88 10.79
C LEU A 102 -10.30 4.14 9.91
N GLY A 103 -10.62 5.31 10.45
CA GLY A 103 -10.52 6.58 9.73
C GLY A 103 -9.09 6.90 9.28
N VAL A 104 -8.11 6.72 10.18
CA VAL A 104 -6.69 6.91 9.86
C VAL A 104 -6.22 5.90 8.81
N ILE A 105 -6.58 4.63 8.96
CA ILE A 105 -6.24 3.59 7.99
C ILE A 105 -6.85 3.90 6.63
N ALA A 106 -8.13 4.28 6.60
CA ALA A 106 -8.83 4.67 5.36
C ALA A 106 -8.16 5.88 4.71
N TYR A 107 -7.74 6.88 5.49
CA TYR A 107 -6.98 8.02 4.98
C TYR A 107 -5.64 7.60 4.39
N LEU A 108 -4.83 6.85 5.13
CA LEU A 108 -3.50 6.42 4.66
C LEU A 108 -3.61 5.54 3.41
N PHE A 109 -4.57 4.61 3.40
CA PHE A 109 -4.84 3.76 2.25
C PHE A 109 -5.33 4.58 1.06
N GLY A 110 -6.29 5.50 1.27
CA GLY A 110 -6.80 6.38 0.23
C GLY A 110 -5.69 7.21 -0.39
N VAL A 111 -4.93 7.95 0.42
CA VAL A 111 -3.80 8.76 -0.06
C VAL A 111 -2.81 7.88 -0.81
N SER A 112 -2.34 6.78 -0.21
CA SER A 112 -1.36 5.90 -0.87
C SER A 112 -1.87 5.33 -2.18
N PHE A 113 -3.11 4.84 -2.23
CA PHE A 113 -3.72 4.28 -3.43
C PHE A 113 -3.84 5.33 -4.53
N PHE A 114 -4.36 6.51 -4.21
CA PHE A 114 -4.59 7.56 -5.21
C PHE A 114 -3.33 8.32 -5.62
N THR A 115 -2.27 8.35 -4.80
CA THR A 115 -0.96 8.91 -5.18
C THR A 115 -0.14 7.95 -6.03
N THR A 116 -0.25 6.64 -5.79
CA THR A 116 0.55 5.63 -6.52
C THR A 116 -0.08 5.15 -7.82
N PHE A 117 -1.41 5.13 -7.95
CA PHE A 117 -2.08 4.70 -9.19
C PHE A 117 -1.89 5.71 -10.33
N HIS A 118 -0.80 5.54 -11.06
CA HIS A 118 -0.66 6.04 -12.42
C HIS A 118 -1.25 4.98 -13.34
N GLU A 119 -2.48 5.18 -13.78
CA GLU A 119 -3.06 4.31 -14.81
C GLU A 119 -2.14 4.38 -16.03
N PRO A 120 -1.47 3.28 -16.42
CA PRO A 120 -0.57 3.31 -17.56
C PRO A 120 -1.39 3.70 -18.80
N PRO A 121 -0.80 4.46 -19.74
CA PRO A 121 -1.51 4.88 -20.93
C PRO A 121 -2.12 3.67 -21.63
N ALA A 122 -3.37 3.80 -22.06
CA ALA A 122 -4.13 2.70 -22.65
C ALA A 122 -3.27 1.98 -23.71
N PRO A 123 -3.08 0.65 -23.60
CA PRO A 123 -2.22 -0.07 -24.51
C PRO A 123 -2.72 0.09 -25.95
N LYS A 124 -1.82 0.51 -26.86
CA LYS A 124 -2.12 0.70 -28.30
C LYS A 124 -2.64 -0.58 -28.99
N SER A 125 -2.33 -1.74 -28.42
CA SER A 125 -2.76 -3.06 -28.89
C SER A 125 -2.75 -4.02 -27.72
N VAL A 126 -3.86 -4.72 -27.51
CA VAL A 126 -3.99 -5.80 -26.53
C VAL A 126 -4.13 -7.08 -27.32
N ARG A 127 -3.06 -7.87 -27.38
CA ARG A 127 -3.14 -9.23 -27.90
C ARG A 127 -3.14 -10.17 -26.70
N PRO A 128 -4.31 -10.66 -26.25
CA PRO A 128 -4.35 -11.58 -25.13
C PRO A 128 -3.56 -12.84 -25.50
N LEU A 129 -2.62 -13.22 -24.64
CA LEU A 129 -1.99 -14.53 -24.75
C LEU A 129 -3.09 -15.58 -24.56
N SER A 130 -3.09 -16.65 -25.35
CA SER A 130 -4.06 -17.75 -25.19
C SER A 130 -4.03 -18.36 -23.78
N SER A 131 -2.87 -18.30 -23.11
CA SER A 131 -2.69 -18.70 -21.72
C SER A 131 -3.40 -17.78 -20.71
N ALA A 132 -3.65 -16.51 -21.02
CA ALA A 132 -4.37 -15.59 -20.15
C ALA A 132 -5.88 -15.85 -20.13
N GLN A 133 -6.42 -16.52 -21.15
CA GLN A 133 -7.83 -16.90 -21.22
C GLN A 133 -8.17 -18.14 -20.36
N GLN A 134 -7.17 -18.90 -19.92
CA GLN A 134 -7.35 -20.13 -19.14
C GLN A 134 -7.55 -19.89 -17.63
N GLY A 135 -7.60 -18.63 -17.20
CA GLY A 135 -7.73 -18.25 -15.80
C GLY A 135 -6.43 -18.43 -14.98
N PRO A 136 -6.43 -18.00 -13.71
CA PRO A 136 -5.25 -18.09 -12.86
C PRO A 136 -4.90 -19.55 -12.55
N SER A 137 -3.65 -19.94 -12.80
CA SER A 137 -3.14 -21.29 -12.49
C SER A 137 -3.33 -21.66 -11.01
N ALA A 138 -3.49 -22.94 -10.70
CA ALA A 138 -3.65 -23.42 -9.32
C ALA A 138 -2.49 -23.02 -8.39
N ARG A 139 -1.27 -22.85 -8.94
CA ARG A 139 -0.11 -22.33 -8.22
C ARG A 139 -0.31 -20.87 -7.80
N TRP A 140 -0.90 -20.05 -8.66
CA TRP A 140 -1.21 -18.65 -8.36
C TRP A 140 -2.28 -18.53 -7.27
N GLN A 141 -3.37 -19.31 -7.38
CA GLN A 141 -4.43 -19.32 -6.36
C GLN A 141 -3.92 -19.72 -4.96
N ARG A 142 -2.92 -20.62 -4.88
CA ARG A 142 -2.25 -20.95 -3.61
C ARG A 142 -1.42 -19.79 -3.07
N ARG A 143 -0.67 -19.09 -3.93
CA ARG A 143 0.13 -17.91 -3.55
C ARG A 143 -0.75 -16.75 -3.09
N GLU A 144 -1.84 -16.51 -3.80
CA GLU A 144 -2.83 -15.49 -3.46
C GLU A 144 -3.42 -15.72 -2.06
N ARG A 145 -3.79 -16.96 -1.71
CA ARG A 145 -4.22 -17.29 -0.35
C ARG A 145 -3.15 -17.00 0.70
N VAL A 146 -1.88 -17.31 0.43
CA VAL A 146 -0.77 -16.99 1.34
C VAL A 146 -0.63 -15.48 1.51
N TYR A 147 -0.75 -14.70 0.44
CA TYR A 147 -0.70 -13.23 0.54
C TYR A 147 -1.85 -12.69 1.37
N TRP A 148 -3.08 -13.18 1.17
CA TRP A 148 -4.23 -12.79 1.98
C TRP A 148 -4.06 -13.17 3.46
N MET A 149 -3.52 -14.35 3.75
CA MET A 149 -3.22 -14.75 5.14
C MET A 149 -2.15 -13.86 5.78
N LEU A 150 -1.10 -13.51 5.04
CA LEU A 150 -0.06 -12.60 5.53
C LEU A 150 -0.61 -11.20 5.78
N THR A 151 -1.45 -10.69 4.87
CA THR A 151 -2.16 -9.42 5.06
C THR A 151 -3.05 -9.48 6.29
N ALA A 152 -3.83 -10.55 6.47
CA ALA A 152 -4.67 -10.72 7.66
C ALA A 152 -3.83 -10.74 8.94
N MET A 153 -2.74 -11.52 8.99
CA MET A 153 -1.82 -11.55 10.14
C MET A 153 -1.20 -10.18 10.43
N SER A 154 -0.82 -9.44 9.38
CA SER A 154 -0.23 -8.10 9.51
C SER A 154 -1.18 -7.07 10.11
N ILE A 155 -2.48 -7.34 10.08
CA ILE A 155 -3.52 -6.49 10.68
C ILE A 155 -3.90 -7.02 12.05
N VAL A 156 -4.29 -8.31 12.14
CA VAL A 156 -4.85 -8.91 13.35
C VAL A 156 -3.87 -8.87 14.53
N ILE A 157 -2.62 -9.30 14.32
CA ILE A 157 -1.64 -9.41 15.42
C ILE A 157 -1.32 -8.05 16.05
N PRO A 158 -0.95 -6.99 15.31
CA PRO A 158 -0.70 -5.69 15.92
C PRO A 158 -1.97 -5.09 16.52
N THR A 159 -3.15 -5.28 15.91
CA THR A 159 -4.41 -4.83 16.52
C THR A 159 -4.67 -5.50 17.86
N VAL A 160 -4.48 -6.81 17.97
CA VAL A 160 -4.63 -7.56 19.23
C VAL A 160 -3.59 -7.10 20.26
N LEU A 161 -2.32 -6.93 19.86
CA LEU A 161 -1.27 -6.44 20.76
C LEU A 161 -1.59 -5.05 21.31
N ILE A 162 -2.01 -4.12 20.45
CA ILE A 162 -2.41 -2.77 20.87
C ILE A 162 -3.61 -2.85 21.80
N ALA A 163 -4.63 -3.62 21.44
CA ALA A 163 -5.84 -3.74 22.25
C ALA A 163 -5.53 -4.33 23.62
N TRP A 164 -4.68 -5.36 23.68
CA TRP A 164 -4.31 -6.02 24.91
C TRP A 164 -3.52 -5.08 25.82
N VAL A 165 -2.49 -4.40 25.30
CA VAL A 165 -1.67 -3.46 26.09
C VAL A 165 -2.47 -2.25 26.59
N ASN A 166 -3.42 -1.73 25.80
CA ASN A 166 -4.11 -0.48 26.12
C ASN A 166 -5.44 -0.65 26.85
N PHE A 167 -6.08 -1.83 26.79
CA PHE A 167 -7.40 -2.05 27.37
C PHE A 167 -7.48 -3.21 28.38
N ASP A 168 -6.40 -3.97 28.61
CA ASP A 168 -6.38 -4.98 29.68
C ASP A 168 -6.00 -4.35 31.03
N ASP A 169 -6.96 -4.35 31.97
CA ASP A 169 -6.78 -3.78 33.31
C ASP A 169 -5.63 -4.45 34.09
N SER A 170 -5.34 -5.72 33.83
CA SER A 170 -4.25 -6.44 34.50
C SER A 170 -2.86 -5.87 34.16
N ILE A 171 -2.68 -5.38 32.93
CA ILE A 171 -1.44 -4.74 32.49
C ILE A 171 -1.30 -3.37 33.14
N ALA A 172 -2.39 -2.60 33.19
CA ALA A 172 -2.41 -1.30 33.86
C ALA A 172 -2.11 -1.42 35.35
N GLU A 173 -2.69 -2.42 36.03
CA GLU A 173 -2.41 -2.72 37.44
C GLU A 173 -0.96 -3.17 37.66
N PHE A 174 -0.43 -4.06 36.80
CA PHE A 174 0.96 -4.51 36.89
C PHE A 174 1.94 -3.34 36.71
N LEU A 175 1.72 -2.50 35.69
CA LEU A 175 2.52 -1.30 35.47
C LEU A 175 2.35 -0.28 36.61
N GLY A 176 1.16 -0.19 37.22
CA GLY A 176 0.90 0.63 38.40
C GLY A 176 1.72 0.19 39.62
N LYS A 177 1.87 -1.12 39.82
CA LYS A 177 2.70 -1.69 40.90
C LYS A 177 4.20 -1.47 40.66
N MET A 178 4.67 -1.67 39.42
CA MET A 178 6.10 -1.56 39.08
C MET A 178 6.57 -0.13 38.86
N TYR A 179 5.73 0.76 38.34
CA TYR A 179 6.07 2.11 37.92
C TYR A 179 5.01 3.14 38.38
N PRO A 180 4.88 3.38 39.70
CA PRO A 180 3.88 4.29 40.24
C PRO A 180 4.03 5.70 39.64
N GLY A 181 2.92 6.28 39.22
CA GLY A 181 2.87 7.61 38.59
C GLY A 181 3.39 7.67 37.13
N ARG A 182 3.87 6.56 36.55
CA ARG A 182 4.41 6.51 35.17
C ARG A 182 3.69 5.51 34.26
N VAL A 183 2.53 5.02 34.69
CA VAL A 183 1.75 3.99 33.99
C VAL A 183 1.48 4.34 32.53
N ALA A 184 1.03 5.57 32.24
CA ALA A 184 0.73 6.01 30.88
C ALA A 184 1.97 5.98 29.95
N LEU A 185 3.12 6.48 30.45
CA LEU A 185 4.39 6.45 29.71
C LEU A 185 4.86 5.02 29.46
N MET A 186 4.79 4.15 30.47
CA MET A 186 5.20 2.75 30.33
C MET A 186 4.26 1.95 29.41
N THR A 187 2.96 2.22 29.46
CA THR A 187 1.98 1.63 28.54
C THR A 187 2.26 2.04 27.09
N THR A 188 2.63 3.31 26.88
CA THR A 188 3.02 3.83 25.56
C THR A 188 4.31 3.16 25.08
N ALA A 189 5.33 3.07 25.95
CA ALA A 189 6.59 2.41 25.64
C ALA A 189 6.41 0.93 25.32
N LEU A 190 5.54 0.23 26.07
CA LEU A 190 5.20 -1.17 25.84
C LEU A 190 4.46 -1.35 24.51
N THR A 191 3.49 -0.49 24.21
CA THR A 191 2.77 -0.51 22.92
C THR A 191 3.73 -0.29 21.75
N ALA A 192 4.58 0.74 21.85
CA ALA A 192 5.58 1.03 20.82
C ALA A 192 6.57 -0.13 20.65
N GLY A 193 7.07 -0.69 21.76
CA GLY A 193 7.95 -1.86 21.75
C GLY A 193 7.31 -3.08 21.10
N ALA A 194 6.04 -3.37 21.41
CA ALA A 194 5.28 -4.46 20.80
C ALA A 194 5.11 -4.28 19.29
N ILE A 195 4.80 -3.05 18.84
CA ILE A 195 4.69 -2.74 17.41
C ILE A 195 6.04 -2.87 16.70
N VAL A 196 7.12 -2.30 17.27
CA VAL A 196 8.46 -2.39 16.68
C VAL A 196 8.93 -3.83 16.60
N LEU A 197 8.71 -4.62 17.65
CA LEU A 197 9.02 -6.04 17.67
C LEU A 197 8.24 -6.78 16.58
N TRP A 198 6.93 -6.53 16.48
CA TRP A 198 6.10 -7.13 15.43
C TRP A 198 6.57 -6.74 14.03
N LEU A 199 6.88 -5.47 13.78
CA LEU A 199 7.41 -5.01 12.49
C LEU A 199 8.76 -5.67 12.16
N GLY A 200 9.63 -5.85 13.16
CA GLY A 200 10.89 -6.59 13.01
C GLY A 200 10.65 -8.04 12.61
N ILE A 201 9.80 -8.76 13.36
CA ILE A 201 9.43 -10.15 13.05
C ILE A 201 8.78 -10.23 11.67
N TYR A 202 7.86 -9.32 11.34
CA TYR A 202 7.18 -9.27 10.06
C TYR A 202 8.16 -9.07 8.89
N HIS A 203 9.11 -8.14 9.05
CA HIS A 203 10.12 -7.86 8.05
C HIS A 203 11.04 -9.06 7.81
N TYR A 204 11.60 -9.64 8.87
CA TYR A 204 12.59 -10.71 8.75
C TYR A 204 11.98 -12.07 8.44
N ALA A 205 10.92 -12.47 9.15
CA ALA A 205 10.36 -13.81 9.03
C ALA A 205 9.44 -13.95 7.81
N PHE A 206 8.64 -12.92 7.51
CA PHE A 206 7.59 -13.04 6.49
C PHE A 206 7.96 -12.34 5.18
N LEU A 207 8.38 -11.07 5.22
CA LEU A 207 8.81 -10.34 4.02
C LEU A 207 10.12 -10.90 3.44
N GLY A 208 11.04 -11.36 4.28
CA GLY A 208 12.26 -12.07 3.87
C GLY A 208 11.94 -13.34 3.06
N ALA A 209 10.98 -14.15 3.53
CA ALA A 209 10.55 -15.37 2.83
C ALA A 209 9.84 -15.08 1.49
N LEU A 210 9.22 -13.90 1.36
CA LEU A 210 8.55 -13.45 0.14
C LEU A 210 9.48 -12.80 -0.89
N ARG A 211 10.73 -12.51 -0.55
CA ARG A 211 11.69 -11.86 -1.46
C ARG A 211 11.83 -12.57 -2.82
N PRO A 212 11.89 -13.91 -2.90
CA PRO A 212 11.94 -14.64 -4.17
C PRO A 212 10.66 -14.51 -5.01
N HIS A 213 9.51 -14.30 -4.35
CA HIS A 213 8.22 -14.15 -5.04
C HIS A 213 8.06 -12.75 -5.66
N ARG A 214 8.74 -11.75 -5.10
CA ARG A 214 8.61 -10.34 -5.47
C ARG A 214 9.52 -9.95 -6.64
N THR A 215 10.63 -10.66 -6.83
CA THR A 215 11.60 -10.41 -7.92
C THR A 215 11.20 -11.02 -9.27
N GLY A 216 10.05 -11.69 -9.35
CA GLY A 216 9.65 -12.42 -10.54
C GLY A 216 10.47 -13.70 -10.72
N ASP A 217 9.89 -14.66 -11.43
CA ASP A 217 10.55 -15.92 -11.75
C ASP A 217 11.72 -15.62 -12.71
N ARG A 218 12.96 -15.65 -12.20
CA ARG A 218 14.17 -15.31 -12.97
C ARG A 218 14.26 -16.12 -14.26
N ASP A 219 13.78 -17.36 -14.21
CA ASP A 219 13.73 -18.28 -15.33
C ASP A 219 12.75 -17.80 -16.40
N LEU A 220 11.65 -17.17 -16.00
CA LEU A 220 10.63 -16.64 -16.91
C LEU A 220 11.07 -15.33 -17.57
N VAL A 221 11.81 -14.48 -16.84
CA VAL A 221 12.48 -13.30 -17.40
C VAL A 221 13.58 -13.73 -18.39
N GLY A 222 14.36 -14.77 -18.04
CA GLY A 222 15.35 -15.37 -18.93
C GLY A 222 14.73 -15.93 -20.20
N ALA A 223 13.66 -16.72 -20.07
CA ALA A 223 12.92 -17.30 -21.20
C ALA A 223 12.30 -16.23 -22.11
N LEU A 224 11.75 -15.15 -21.55
CA LEU A 224 11.23 -14.02 -22.32
C LEU A 224 12.34 -13.24 -23.03
N ALA A 225 13.50 -13.05 -22.38
CA ALA A 225 14.66 -12.42 -22.99
C ALA A 225 15.19 -13.26 -24.16
N GLN A 226 15.27 -14.58 -23.98
CA GLN A 226 15.65 -15.54 -25.02
C GLN A 226 14.67 -15.49 -26.20
N ALA A 227 13.37 -15.60 -25.93
CA ALA A 227 12.33 -15.53 -26.97
C ALA A 227 12.35 -14.19 -27.73
N ARG A 228 12.70 -13.09 -27.05
CA ARG A 228 12.84 -11.77 -27.66
C ARG A 228 14.11 -11.65 -28.50
N ALA A 229 15.21 -12.29 -28.07
CA ALA A 229 16.43 -12.41 -28.84
C ALA A 229 16.20 -13.25 -30.10
N ASP A 230 15.51 -14.39 -29.98
CA ASP A 230 15.15 -15.27 -31.10
C ASP A 230 14.21 -14.58 -32.08
N ALA A 231 13.23 -13.81 -31.59
CA ALA A 231 12.33 -13.02 -32.42
C ALA A 231 13.04 -11.84 -33.11
N LYS A 232 13.98 -11.17 -32.43
CA LYS A 232 14.81 -10.10 -33.03
C LYS A 232 15.81 -10.63 -34.05
N ALA A 233 16.33 -11.83 -33.84
CA ALA A 233 17.30 -12.44 -34.74
C ALA A 233 16.70 -12.77 -36.11
N GLY A 234 15.37 -12.83 -36.24
CA GLY A 234 14.68 -13.01 -37.51
C GLY A 234 15.12 -14.23 -38.31
N LYS A 235 15.85 -15.17 -37.68
CA LYS A 235 16.46 -16.30 -38.39
C LYS A 235 15.33 -17.27 -38.77
N PRO A 236 15.08 -17.49 -40.08
CA PRO A 236 14.09 -18.47 -40.49
C PRO A 236 14.46 -19.84 -39.92
N ARG A 237 13.45 -20.51 -39.35
CA ARG A 237 13.62 -21.84 -38.72
C ARG A 237 14.24 -22.80 -39.74
N GLY A 238 15.14 -23.71 -39.34
CA GLY A 238 15.79 -24.67 -40.25
C GLY A 238 14.83 -25.46 -41.16
N ARG A 239 13.58 -25.65 -40.71
CA ARG A 239 12.48 -26.23 -41.48
C ARG A 239 12.10 -25.44 -42.75
N PHE A 240 12.27 -24.11 -42.74
CA PHE A 240 12.06 -23.24 -43.90
C PHE A 240 13.11 -23.51 -44.99
N TYR A 241 14.38 -23.61 -44.63
CA TYR A 241 15.45 -23.95 -45.58
C TYR A 241 15.25 -25.35 -46.18
N LEU A 242 14.83 -26.32 -45.37
CA LEU A 242 14.46 -27.65 -45.86
C LEU A 242 13.30 -27.58 -46.86
N ALA A 243 12.24 -26.84 -46.56
CA ALA A 243 11.10 -26.68 -47.46
C ALA A 243 11.49 -26.01 -48.79
N VAL A 244 12.34 -24.97 -48.74
CA VAL A 244 12.86 -24.28 -49.93
C VAL A 244 13.75 -25.22 -50.77
N ALA A 245 14.63 -25.99 -50.14
CA ALA A 245 15.48 -26.95 -50.84
C ALA A 245 14.66 -28.05 -51.53
N LEU A 246 13.62 -28.55 -50.85
CA LEU A 246 12.71 -29.56 -51.40
C LEU A 246 11.89 -29.01 -52.58
N ALA A 247 11.41 -27.76 -52.48
CA ALA A 247 10.70 -27.10 -53.56
C ALA A 247 11.60 -26.87 -54.79
N LEU A 248 12.85 -26.43 -54.59
CA LEU A 248 13.82 -26.26 -55.67
C LEU A 248 14.19 -27.60 -56.32
N GLY A 249 14.39 -28.66 -55.53
CA GLY A 249 14.63 -30.00 -56.05
C GLY A 249 13.46 -30.52 -56.90
N ALA A 250 12.22 -30.33 -56.44
CA ALA A 250 11.03 -30.71 -57.19
C ALA A 250 10.89 -29.92 -58.51
N MET A 251 11.18 -28.62 -58.51
CA MET A 251 11.20 -27.83 -59.76
C MET A 251 12.27 -28.32 -60.74
N LEU A 252 13.47 -28.65 -60.25
CA LEU A 252 14.55 -29.15 -61.09
C LEU A 252 14.18 -30.49 -61.75
N VAL A 253 13.59 -31.39 -60.99
CA VAL A 253 13.07 -32.68 -61.48
C VAL A 253 11.98 -32.48 -62.54
N LEU A 254 11.07 -31.53 -62.32
CA LEU A 254 10.02 -31.17 -63.30
C LEU A 254 10.60 -30.62 -64.62
N ILE A 255 11.64 -29.80 -64.55
CA ILE A 255 12.32 -29.26 -65.73
C ILE A 255 13.02 -30.38 -66.50
N LEU A 256 13.72 -31.28 -65.81
CA LEU A 256 14.41 -32.42 -66.42
C LEU A 256 13.43 -33.38 -67.10
N LEU A 257 12.29 -33.68 -66.47
CA LEU A 257 11.23 -34.51 -67.05
C LEU A 257 10.56 -33.88 -68.27
N ARG A 258 10.62 -32.55 -68.43
CA ARG A 258 10.05 -31.83 -69.58
C ARG A 258 11.00 -31.80 -70.78
N HIS A 259 12.30 -32.01 -70.56
CA HIS A 259 13.34 -31.97 -71.60
C HIS A 259 13.82 -33.35 -72.06
N LEU A 260 13.32 -34.42 -71.44
CA LEU A 260 13.39 -35.81 -71.90
C LEU A 260 12.13 -36.15 -72.69
#